data_AF-A0A0D3IRA9-F1
#
_entry.id   AF-A0A0D3IRA9-F1
#
_cell.length_a   1.000
_cell.length_b   1.000
_cell.length_c   1.000
_cell.angle_alpha   90.00
_cell.angle_beta   90.00
_cell.angle_gamma   90.00
#
_symmetry.space_group_name_H-M   'P 1'
#
loop_
_entity.id
_entity.type
_entity.pdbx_description
1 polymer ?
#
loop_
_entity_poly.entity_id
_entity_poly.type
_entity_poly.pdbx_seq_one_letter_code
_entity_poly.pdbx_strand_id
1 'polypeptide(L)'
;MGIGDLFRAAGLSLADTSFLKLNALFPLMLGGAHMAVVSWVKGPASVVAVEALPVSADKVPMLVVASMPILATMLSVVALECLAAMAPKGYESQRGRAQKAPGAASWASCPAWVERIQWAQYNTWEALMCLLPSLYVAKECALPSPLLAKLCALFLLLRLVYPFAYGLDMDLGGKKLWLTGFYATGFISFAALYPEIALPLVDMAAKAK
;
A
#
# COMPACT_ATOMS: atom_id res chain seq x y z
N MET A 1 -12.15 22.71 -10.50
CA MET A 1 -11.48 22.25 -9.27
C MET A 1 -11.61 20.75 -9.19
N GLY A 2 -10.49 20.03 -9.23
CA GLY A 2 -10.47 18.59 -8.98
C GLY A 2 -10.49 18.28 -7.48
N ILE A 3 -10.72 17.01 -7.13
CA ILE A 3 -10.68 16.55 -5.73
C ILE A 3 -9.33 16.91 -5.07
N GLY A 4 -8.21 16.70 -5.75
CA GLY A 4 -6.88 17.09 -5.25
C GLY A 4 -6.72 18.59 -4.94
N ASP A 5 -7.41 19.47 -5.68
CA ASP A 5 -7.37 20.92 -5.41
C ASP A 5 -8.06 21.27 -4.09
N LEU A 6 -9.13 20.56 -3.75
CA LEU A 6 -9.83 20.72 -2.47
C LEU A 6 -8.94 20.28 -1.30
N PHE A 7 -8.21 19.16 -1.44
CA PHE A 7 -7.26 18.69 -0.42
C PHE A 7 -6.08 19.66 -0.25
N ARG A 8 -5.56 20.21 -1.34
CA ARG A 8 -4.51 21.25 -1.30
C ARG A 8 -5.01 22.52 -0.62
N ALA A 9 -6.21 22.98 -0.97
CA ALA A 9 -6.83 24.15 -0.35
C ALA A 9 -7.08 23.93 1.16
N ALA A 10 -7.36 22.70 1.58
CA ALA A 10 -7.47 22.31 2.99
C ALA A 10 -6.11 22.11 3.70
N GLY A 11 -4.98 22.35 3.03
CA GLY A 11 -3.64 22.17 3.59
C GLY A 11 -3.19 20.71 3.72
N LEU A 12 -3.94 19.75 3.15
CA LEU A 12 -3.67 18.31 3.20
C LEU A 12 -2.77 17.85 2.04
N SER A 13 -1.75 18.65 1.74
CA SER A 13 -0.76 18.39 0.69
C SER A 13 0.66 18.50 1.24
N LEU A 14 1.50 17.60 0.77
CA LEU A 14 2.93 17.54 1.02
C LEU A 14 3.76 17.83 -0.24
N ALA A 15 3.17 18.43 -1.28
CA ALA A 15 3.86 18.81 -2.51
C ALA A 15 5.09 19.72 -2.25
N ASP A 16 4.98 20.65 -1.29
CA ASP A 16 6.04 21.61 -0.94
C ASP A 16 6.46 21.45 0.53
N THR A 17 6.89 20.25 0.91
CA THR A 17 7.25 19.96 2.31
C THR A 17 8.73 20.18 2.57
N SER A 18 9.08 21.18 3.37
CA SER A 18 10.45 21.37 3.85
C SER A 18 10.88 20.25 4.80
N PHE A 19 12.19 20.09 5.00
CA PHE A 19 12.75 19.12 5.95
C PHE A 19 12.08 19.21 7.34
N LEU A 20 11.89 20.42 7.86
CA LEU A 20 11.27 20.65 9.17
C LEU A 20 9.80 20.19 9.19
N LYS A 21 9.02 20.55 8.16
CA LYS A 21 7.61 20.17 8.07
C LYS A 21 7.46 18.64 7.93
N LEU A 22 8.34 18.00 7.17
CA LEU A 22 8.33 16.55 7.00
C LEU A 22 8.66 15.83 8.31
N ASN A 23 9.71 16.26 9.02
CA ASN A 23 10.11 15.65 10.29
C ASN A 23 9.10 15.91 11.42
N ALA A 24 8.35 17.01 11.38
CA ALA A 24 7.26 17.25 12.33
C ALA A 24 6.04 16.36 12.06
N LEU A 25 5.67 16.18 10.79
CA LEU A 25 4.48 15.41 10.41
C LEU A 25 4.71 13.90 10.40
N PHE A 26 5.91 13.45 10.06
CA PHE A 26 6.20 12.01 9.91
C PHE A 26 5.96 11.20 11.20
N PRO A 27 6.39 11.64 12.40
CA PRO A 27 6.06 10.96 13.66
C PRO A 27 4.55 10.86 13.92
N LEU A 28 3.79 11.91 13.60
CA LEU A 28 2.33 11.90 13.74
C LEU A 28 1.68 10.93 12.75
N MET A 29 2.15 10.92 11.51
CA MET A 29 1.68 9.96 10.49
C MET A 29 2.02 8.52 10.87
N LEU A 30 3.20 8.29 11.45
CA LEU A 30 3.66 6.99 11.93
C LEU A 30 2.86 6.53 13.16
N GLY A 31 2.67 7.40 14.15
CA GLY A 31 1.82 7.12 15.31
C GLY A 31 0.38 6.81 14.91
N GLY A 32 -0.18 7.58 13.98
CA GLY A 32 -1.49 7.24 13.44
C GLY A 32 -1.51 5.93 12.63
N ALA A 33 -0.39 5.52 12.04
CA ALA A 33 -0.32 4.27 11.27
C ALA A 33 -0.29 3.08 12.24
N HIS A 34 0.47 3.21 13.32
CA HIS A 34 0.44 2.30 14.46
C HIS A 34 -0.99 2.15 15.02
N MET A 35 -1.64 3.27 15.34
CA MET A 35 -3.01 3.25 15.86
C MET A 35 -4.01 2.62 14.89
N ALA A 36 -3.86 2.85 13.58
CA ALA A 36 -4.72 2.22 12.57
C ALA A 36 -4.52 0.70 12.51
N VAL A 37 -3.27 0.22 12.56
CA VAL A 37 -2.96 -1.22 12.55
C VAL A 37 -3.45 -1.89 13.82
N VAL A 38 -3.17 -1.32 14.99
CA VAL A 38 -3.63 -1.86 16.28
C VAL A 38 -5.15 -1.89 16.35
N SER A 39 -5.81 -0.77 16.02
CA SER A 39 -7.28 -0.68 16.01
C SER A 39 -7.90 -1.66 15.03
N TRP A 40 -7.29 -1.86 13.86
CA TRP A 40 -7.76 -2.85 12.89
C TRP A 40 -7.70 -4.26 13.47
N VAL A 41 -6.53 -4.69 13.97
CA VAL A 41 -6.33 -6.06 14.48
C VAL A 41 -7.29 -6.37 15.64
N LYS A 42 -7.50 -5.40 16.53
CA LYS A 42 -8.38 -5.52 17.70
C LYS A 42 -9.86 -5.36 17.34
N GLY A 43 -10.15 -4.61 16.29
CA GLY A 43 -11.51 -4.28 15.90
C GLY A 43 -12.26 -5.41 15.19
N PRO A 44 -13.60 -5.42 15.27
CA PRO A 44 -14.45 -6.44 14.62
C PRO A 44 -14.38 -6.37 13.09
N ALA A 45 -14.07 -5.21 12.53
CA ALA A 45 -13.94 -5.01 11.08
C ALA A 45 -12.88 -5.94 10.46
N SER A 46 -11.79 -6.26 11.19
CA SER A 46 -10.78 -7.18 10.67
C SER A 46 -11.26 -8.61 10.59
N VAL A 47 -12.15 -9.02 11.50
CA VAL A 47 -12.76 -10.36 11.49
C VAL A 47 -13.68 -10.47 10.28
N VAL A 48 -14.59 -9.51 10.12
CA VAL A 48 -15.50 -9.45 8.97
C VAL A 48 -14.74 -9.42 7.64
N ALA A 49 -13.67 -8.61 7.56
CA ALA A 49 -12.87 -8.52 6.36
C ALA A 49 -12.16 -9.83 6.01
N VAL A 50 -11.62 -10.55 7.01
CA VAL A 50 -10.99 -11.86 6.79
C VAL A 50 -12.03 -12.91 6.40
N GLU A 51 -13.20 -12.93 7.03
CA GLU A 51 -14.29 -13.87 6.74
C GLU A 51 -14.92 -13.63 5.35
N ALA A 52 -14.88 -12.39 4.85
CA ALA A 52 -15.37 -12.05 3.51
C ALA A 52 -14.42 -12.49 2.38
N LEU A 53 -13.19 -12.91 2.69
CA LEU A 53 -12.25 -13.37 1.67
C LEU A 53 -12.62 -14.77 1.16
N PRO A 54 -12.33 -15.09 -0.12
CA PRO A 54 -12.72 -16.37 -0.74
C PRO A 54 -11.86 -17.56 -0.28
N VAL A 55 -11.04 -17.39 0.76
CA VAL A 55 -10.10 -18.40 1.27
C VAL A 55 -10.15 -18.44 2.78
N SER A 56 -9.76 -19.57 3.36
CA SER A 56 -9.58 -19.71 4.81
C SER A 56 -8.48 -18.77 5.34
N ALA A 57 -8.57 -18.38 6.62
CA ALA A 57 -7.68 -17.40 7.24
C ALA A 57 -6.17 -17.74 7.08
N ASP A 58 -5.81 -19.03 7.16
CA ASP A 58 -4.44 -19.53 6.97
C ASP A 58 -3.90 -19.31 5.54
N LYS A 59 -4.78 -19.22 4.55
CA LYS A 59 -4.44 -19.00 3.13
C LYS A 59 -4.48 -17.52 2.72
N VAL A 60 -4.93 -16.62 3.59
CA VAL A 60 -4.99 -15.18 3.31
C VAL A 60 -3.63 -14.62 2.85
N PRO A 61 -2.48 -14.95 3.48
CA PRO A 61 -1.19 -14.45 3.01
C PRO A 61 -0.88 -14.86 1.56
N MET A 62 -1.24 -16.09 1.18
CA MET A 62 -1.05 -16.58 -0.20
C MET A 62 -1.98 -15.85 -1.18
N LEU A 63 -3.24 -15.61 -0.79
CA LEU A 63 -4.17 -14.80 -1.59
C LEU A 63 -3.60 -13.40 -1.84
N VAL A 64 -3.04 -12.74 -0.82
CA VAL A 64 -2.44 -11.41 -0.98
C VAL A 64 -1.25 -11.44 -1.94
N VAL A 65 -0.34 -12.40 -1.79
CA VAL A 65 0.83 -12.55 -2.69
C VAL A 65 0.39 -12.83 -4.12
N ALA A 66 -0.67 -13.60 -4.34
CA ALA A 66 -1.22 -13.84 -5.68
C ALA A 66 -1.95 -12.62 -6.27
N SER A 67 -2.62 -11.83 -5.43
CA SER A 67 -3.42 -10.68 -5.86
C SER A 67 -2.59 -9.46 -6.22
N MET A 68 -1.45 -9.24 -5.55
CA MET A 68 -0.63 -8.05 -5.76
C MET A 68 -0.03 -7.93 -7.18
N PRO A 69 0.53 -9.01 -7.79
CA PRO A 69 0.94 -8.99 -9.20
C PRO A 69 -0.22 -8.71 -10.17
N ILE A 70 -1.41 -9.25 -9.88
CA ILE A 70 -2.62 -9.03 -10.70
C ILE A 70 -2.98 -7.54 -10.63
N LEU A 71 -3.05 -6.96 -9.44
CA LEU A 71 -3.31 -5.53 -9.24
C LEU A 71 -2.28 -4.67 -9.98
N ALA A 72 -0.99 -4.94 -9.80
CA ALA A 72 0.07 -4.17 -10.47
C ALA A 72 -0.05 -4.26 -12.01
N THR A 73 -0.38 -5.45 -12.53
CA THR A 73 -0.61 -5.65 -13.97
C THR A 73 -1.83 -4.88 -14.46
N MET A 74 -2.95 -4.93 -13.73
CA MET A 74 -4.16 -4.16 -14.07
C MET A 74 -3.88 -2.66 -14.10
N LEU A 75 -3.14 -2.13 -13.12
CA LEU A 75 -2.76 -0.71 -13.10
C LEU A 75 -1.90 -0.34 -14.32
N SER A 76 -0.95 -1.21 -14.70
CA SER A 76 -0.15 -1.00 -15.91
C SER A 76 -1.01 -1.01 -17.17
N VAL A 77 -1.94 -1.96 -17.31
CA VAL A 77 -2.84 -2.05 -18.47
C VAL A 77 -3.69 -0.79 -18.55
N VAL A 78 -4.32 -0.37 -17.45
CA VAL A 78 -5.14 0.85 -17.42
C VAL A 78 -4.32 2.08 -17.84
N ALA A 79 -3.12 2.27 -17.31
CA ALA A 79 -2.27 3.41 -17.67
C ALA A 79 -1.86 3.39 -19.15
N LEU A 80 -1.54 2.21 -19.69
CA LEU A 80 -1.11 2.03 -21.09
C LEU A 80 -2.26 2.20 -22.08
N GLU A 81 -3.43 1.65 -21.80
CA GLU A 81 -4.63 1.83 -22.64
C GLU A 81 -5.05 3.30 -22.68
N CYS A 82 -4.99 4.01 -21.54
CA CYS A 82 -5.26 5.44 -21.52
C CYS A 82 -4.22 6.24 -22.31
N LEU A 83 -2.93 5.88 -22.20
CA LEU A 83 -1.86 6.48 -22.99
C LEU A 83 -2.11 6.25 -24.50
N ALA A 84 -2.43 5.03 -24.91
CA ALA A 84 -2.69 4.71 -26.31
C ALA A 84 -3.92 5.43 -26.85
N ALA A 85 -4.98 5.58 -26.04
CA ALA A 85 -6.19 6.31 -26.43
C ALA A 85 -5.94 7.82 -26.60
N MET A 86 -5.09 8.42 -25.76
CA MET A 86 -4.88 9.88 -25.72
C MET A 86 -3.67 10.34 -26.54
N ALA A 87 -2.66 9.48 -26.68
CA ALA A 87 -1.48 9.67 -27.50
C ALA A 87 -1.24 8.38 -28.31
N PRO A 88 -1.90 8.20 -29.47
CA PRO A 88 -1.80 6.98 -30.28
C PRO A 88 -0.38 6.61 -30.75
N LYS A 89 0.56 7.55 -30.68
CA LYS A 89 2.00 7.36 -30.95
C LYS A 89 2.88 7.52 -29.71
N GLY A 90 2.27 7.66 -28.52
CA GLY A 90 2.94 7.92 -27.25
C GLY A 90 3.56 6.67 -26.64
N TYR A 91 3.08 5.47 -27.01
CA TYR A 91 3.65 4.20 -26.60
C TYR A 91 4.50 3.57 -27.72
N GLU A 92 5.75 3.23 -27.40
CA GLU A 92 6.74 2.59 -28.28
C GLU A 92 7.27 1.31 -27.62
N SER A 93 6.77 0.17 -28.10
CA SER A 93 7.12 -1.15 -27.58
C SER A 93 8.61 -1.51 -27.75
N GLN A 94 9.29 -0.94 -28.76
CA GLN A 94 10.72 -1.17 -29.03
C GLN A 94 11.63 -0.55 -27.96
N ARG A 95 11.14 0.46 -27.21
CA ARG A 95 11.85 1.12 -26.12
C ARG A 95 11.04 1.11 -24.82
N GLY A 96 10.29 0.02 -24.61
CA GLY A 96 9.30 -0.06 -23.53
C GLY A 96 9.87 0.20 -22.12
N ARG A 97 11.14 -0.12 -21.84
CA ARG A 97 11.75 0.22 -20.53
C ARG A 97 12.05 1.71 -20.37
N ALA A 98 12.50 2.37 -21.43
CA ALA A 98 12.83 3.79 -21.41
C ALA A 98 11.57 4.66 -21.27
N GLN A 99 10.42 4.22 -21.80
CA GLN A 99 9.15 4.95 -21.69
C GLN A 99 8.37 4.68 -20.41
N LYS A 100 8.62 3.53 -19.77
CA LYS A 100 8.02 3.22 -18.46
C LYS A 100 8.69 3.99 -17.32
N ALA A 101 9.86 4.59 -17.56
CA ALA A 101 10.50 5.48 -16.60
C ALA A 101 9.65 6.76 -16.41
N PRO A 102 9.43 7.22 -15.17
CA PRO A 102 8.64 8.42 -14.95
C PRO A 102 9.28 9.65 -15.61
N GLY A 103 8.46 10.49 -16.25
CA GLY A 103 8.91 11.66 -17.01
C GLY A 103 9.56 11.37 -18.38
N ALA A 104 9.69 10.10 -18.80
CA ALA A 104 10.39 9.73 -20.04
C ALA A 104 9.50 9.44 -21.26
N ALA A 105 8.21 9.16 -21.08
CA ALA A 105 7.25 9.11 -22.20
C ALA A 105 6.63 10.48 -22.47
N SER A 106 5.99 10.62 -23.63
CA SER A 106 5.16 11.77 -24.04
C SER A 106 3.86 11.88 -23.20
N TRP A 107 3.97 11.73 -21.88
CA TRP A 107 2.90 11.95 -20.92
C TRP A 107 2.44 13.41 -20.88
N ALA A 108 3.20 14.33 -21.46
CA ALA A 108 2.88 15.76 -21.53
C ALA A 108 1.51 16.04 -22.16
N SER A 109 0.98 15.12 -22.99
CA SER A 109 -0.37 15.22 -23.58
C SER A 109 -1.44 14.44 -22.82
N CYS A 110 -1.05 13.60 -21.85
CA CYS A 110 -1.96 12.83 -21.03
C CYS A 110 -2.33 13.60 -19.75
N PRO A 111 -3.56 13.44 -19.24
CA PRO A 111 -3.91 13.92 -17.92
C PRO A 111 -2.97 13.34 -16.86
N ALA A 112 -2.54 14.17 -15.91
CA ALA A 112 -1.60 13.80 -14.85
C ALA A 112 -2.01 12.56 -14.02
N TRP A 113 -3.31 12.24 -13.94
CA TRP A 113 -3.77 11.06 -13.23
C TRP A 113 -3.31 9.76 -13.89
N VAL A 114 -3.15 9.72 -15.22
CA VAL A 114 -2.71 8.52 -15.95
C VAL A 114 -1.27 8.18 -15.57
N GLU A 115 -0.40 9.19 -15.56
CA GLU A 115 0.96 9.04 -15.07
C GLU A 115 0.94 8.56 -13.61
N ARG A 116 0.14 9.18 -12.72
CA ARG A 116 0.03 8.75 -11.32
C ARG A 116 -0.41 7.29 -11.16
N ILE A 117 -1.31 6.77 -11.99
CA ILE A 117 -1.66 5.34 -11.96
C ILE A 117 -0.45 4.45 -12.32
N GLN A 118 0.37 4.87 -13.28
CA GLN A 118 1.64 4.18 -13.60
C GLN A 118 2.62 4.21 -12.40
N TRP A 119 2.70 5.31 -11.66
CA TRP A 119 3.48 5.36 -10.41
C TRP A 119 2.90 4.44 -9.31
N ALA A 120 1.57 4.37 -9.18
CA ALA A 120 0.91 3.46 -8.24
C ALA A 120 1.22 1.98 -8.55
N GLN A 121 1.38 1.64 -9.82
CA GLN A 121 1.83 0.31 -10.26
C GLN A 121 3.24 -0.03 -9.75
N TYR A 122 4.20 0.90 -9.86
CA TYR A 122 5.54 0.71 -9.30
C TYR A 122 5.51 0.53 -7.79
N ASN A 123 4.77 1.39 -7.10
CA ASN A 123 4.62 1.32 -5.65
C ASN A 123 3.99 0.00 -5.18
N THR A 124 3.08 -0.58 -5.99
CA THR A 124 2.46 -1.88 -5.71
C THR A 124 3.50 -3.01 -5.76
N TRP A 125 4.44 -2.99 -6.71
CA TRP A 125 5.55 -3.94 -6.74
C TRP A 125 6.49 -3.77 -5.55
N GLU A 126 6.91 -2.55 -5.26
CA GLU A 126 7.78 -2.26 -4.12
C GLU A 126 7.17 -2.77 -2.82
N ALA A 127 5.87 -2.51 -2.61
CA ALA A 127 5.15 -3.00 -1.44
C ALA A 127 5.12 -4.52 -1.36
N LEU A 128 4.92 -5.22 -2.48
CA LEU A 128 4.98 -6.69 -2.52
C LEU A 128 6.39 -7.19 -2.17
N MET A 129 7.43 -6.56 -2.72
CA MET A 129 8.83 -6.92 -2.44
C MET A 129 9.19 -6.71 -0.97
N CYS A 130 8.60 -5.74 -0.29
CA CYS A 130 8.73 -5.58 1.15
C CYS A 130 7.90 -6.60 1.95
N LEU A 131 6.73 -7.01 1.46
CA LEU A 131 5.87 -7.98 2.14
C LEU A 131 6.46 -9.38 2.16
N LEU A 132 7.01 -9.86 1.04
CA LEU A 132 7.55 -11.20 0.90
C LEU A 132 8.56 -11.62 2.01
N PRO A 133 9.61 -10.84 2.32
CA PRO A 133 10.52 -11.18 3.41
C PRO A 133 9.82 -11.16 4.78
N SER A 134 8.84 -10.28 4.99
CA SER A 134 8.07 -10.28 6.24
C SER A 134 7.23 -11.53 6.42
N LEU A 135 6.61 -12.04 5.34
CA LEU A 135 5.89 -13.31 5.37
C LEU A 135 6.81 -14.50 5.62
N TYR A 136 8.02 -14.49 5.06
CA TYR A 136 9.04 -15.50 5.35
C TYR A 136 9.38 -15.52 6.84
N VAL A 137 9.72 -14.37 7.43
CA VAL A 137 10.03 -14.27 8.87
C VAL A 137 8.85 -14.72 9.73
N ALA A 138 7.63 -14.29 9.39
CA ALA A 138 6.42 -14.70 10.12
C ALA A 138 6.19 -16.21 10.10
N LYS A 139 6.49 -16.87 8.97
CA LYS A 139 6.41 -18.32 8.84
C LYS A 139 7.47 -19.01 9.69
N GLU A 140 8.73 -18.62 9.56
CA GLU A 140 9.86 -19.24 10.27
C GLU A 140 9.76 -19.06 11.80
N CYS A 141 9.21 -17.94 12.25
CA CYS A 141 8.99 -17.67 13.68
C CYS A 141 7.58 -18.05 14.17
N ALA A 142 6.79 -18.76 13.37
CA ALA A 142 5.45 -19.26 13.72
C ALA A 142 4.50 -18.17 14.28
N LEU A 143 4.44 -17.00 13.63
CA LEU A 143 3.52 -15.93 13.98
C LEU A 143 2.06 -16.46 13.99
N PRO A 144 1.22 -16.12 14.98
CA PRO A 144 -0.16 -16.61 15.05
C PRO A 144 -0.95 -16.33 13.75
N SER A 145 -1.49 -17.40 13.14
CA SER A 145 -2.22 -17.29 11.87
C SER A 145 -3.36 -16.27 11.87
N PRO A 146 -4.17 -16.11 12.95
CA PRO A 146 -5.20 -15.08 12.98
C PRO A 146 -4.65 -13.65 12.88
N LEU A 147 -3.50 -13.37 13.51
CA LEU A 147 -2.84 -12.06 13.43
C LEU A 147 -2.31 -11.81 12.02
N LEU A 148 -1.62 -12.80 11.46
CA LEU A 148 -1.05 -12.72 10.11
C LEU A 148 -2.15 -12.50 9.07
N ALA A 149 -3.27 -13.21 9.16
CA ALA A 149 -4.41 -13.06 8.27
C ALA A 149 -5.00 -11.64 8.32
N LYS A 150 -5.23 -11.10 9.52
CA LYS A 150 -5.77 -9.74 9.71
C LYS A 150 -4.83 -8.67 9.15
N LEU A 151 -3.53 -8.79 9.38
CA LEU A 151 -2.53 -7.85 8.87
C LEU A 151 -2.40 -7.92 7.34
N CYS A 152 -2.43 -9.12 6.77
CA CYS A 152 -2.43 -9.31 5.32
C CYS A 152 -3.71 -8.77 4.67
N ALA A 153 -4.88 -8.99 5.28
CA ALA A 153 -6.14 -8.43 4.82
C ALA A 153 -6.12 -6.89 4.84
N LEU A 154 -5.59 -6.28 5.90
CA LEU A 154 -5.39 -4.83 5.96
C LEU A 154 -4.48 -4.34 4.83
N PHE A 155 -3.34 -5.00 4.65
CA PHE A 155 -2.40 -4.66 3.59
C PHE A 155 -3.09 -4.71 2.22
N LEU A 156 -3.82 -5.78 1.91
CA LEU A 156 -4.53 -5.91 0.64
C LEU A 156 -5.57 -4.79 0.47
N LEU A 157 -6.38 -4.52 1.49
CA LEU A 157 -7.38 -3.45 1.45
C LEU A 157 -6.74 -2.09 1.16
N LEU A 158 -5.66 -1.75 1.87
CA LEU A 158 -4.93 -0.50 1.65
C LEU A 158 -4.37 -0.42 0.24
N ARG A 159 -3.90 -1.54 -0.33
CA ARG A 159 -3.36 -1.60 -1.69
C ARG A 159 -4.43 -1.53 -2.77
N LEU A 160 -5.65 -2.00 -2.50
CA LEU A 160 -6.78 -1.82 -3.41
C LEU A 160 -7.25 -0.37 -3.46
N VAL A 161 -7.23 0.33 -2.32
CA VAL A 161 -7.71 1.73 -2.23
C VAL A 161 -6.64 2.73 -2.67
N TYR A 162 -5.36 2.45 -2.43
CA TYR A 162 -4.25 3.37 -2.69
C TYR A 162 -4.19 3.93 -4.13
N PRO A 163 -4.35 3.14 -5.20
CA PRO A 163 -4.31 3.65 -6.58
C PRO A 163 -5.37 4.72 -6.86
N PHE A 164 -6.55 4.62 -6.25
CA PHE A 164 -7.59 5.63 -6.39
C PHE A 164 -7.20 6.94 -5.71
N ALA A 165 -6.71 6.88 -4.47
CA ALA A 165 -6.22 8.06 -3.76
C ALA A 165 -5.05 8.72 -4.51
N TYR A 166 -4.17 7.90 -5.10
CA TYR A 166 -3.02 8.37 -5.85
C TYR A 166 -3.42 8.99 -7.21
N GLY A 167 -4.31 8.36 -7.97
CA GLY A 167 -4.84 8.90 -9.22
C GLY A 167 -5.59 10.22 -9.03
N LEU A 168 -6.41 10.30 -7.97
CA LEU A 168 -7.19 11.49 -7.58
C LEU A 168 -6.37 12.60 -6.93
N ASP A 169 -5.06 12.44 -6.80
CA ASP A 169 -4.14 13.45 -6.24
C ASP A 169 -4.46 13.79 -4.77
N MET A 170 -4.95 12.81 -4.02
CA MET A 170 -5.21 12.92 -2.57
C MET A 170 -3.90 12.73 -1.81
N ASP A 171 -3.02 13.72 -1.86
CA ASP A 171 -1.61 13.54 -1.51
C ASP A 171 -1.37 12.97 -0.09
N LEU A 172 -1.89 13.64 0.95
CA LEU A 172 -1.75 13.14 2.33
C LEU A 172 -2.48 11.80 2.54
N GLY A 173 -3.63 11.60 1.90
CA GLY A 173 -4.41 10.37 1.99
C GLY A 173 -3.67 9.18 1.38
N GLY A 174 -3.14 9.34 0.17
CA GLY A 174 -2.31 8.34 -0.50
C GLY A 174 -1.06 8.00 0.29
N LYS A 175 -0.34 9.02 0.79
CA LYS A 175 0.83 8.82 1.66
C LYS A 175 0.48 8.10 2.95
N LYS A 176 -0.69 8.38 3.54
CA LYS A 176 -1.15 7.73 4.76
C LYS A 176 -1.51 6.25 4.53
N LEU A 177 -2.22 5.94 3.45
CA LEU A 177 -2.53 4.55 3.04
C LEU A 177 -1.24 3.76 2.80
N TRP A 178 -0.30 4.36 2.06
CA TRP A 178 1.02 3.81 1.81
C TRP A 178 1.77 3.50 3.10
N LEU A 179 1.92 4.50 3.98
CA LEU A 179 2.67 4.36 5.24
C LEU A 179 2.04 3.30 6.13
N THR A 180 0.70 3.25 6.20
CA THR A 180 0.00 2.25 7.02
C THR A 180 0.22 0.83 6.50
N GLY A 181 0.24 0.63 5.18
CA GLY A 181 0.54 -0.67 4.58
C GLY A 181 1.99 -1.11 4.82
N PHE A 182 2.94 -0.19 4.71
CA PHE A 182 4.34 -0.44 5.05
C PHE A 182 4.54 -0.72 6.54
N TYR A 183 3.86 0.03 7.41
CA TYR A 183 3.88 -0.20 8.84
C TYR A 183 3.33 -1.58 9.20
N ALA A 184 2.18 -1.97 8.63
CA ALA A 184 1.62 -3.31 8.83
C ALA A 184 2.59 -4.42 8.40
N THR A 185 3.29 -4.22 7.27
CA THR A 185 4.30 -5.14 6.78
C THR A 185 5.47 -5.28 7.76
N GLY A 186 6.03 -4.16 8.22
CA GLY A 186 7.08 -4.17 9.25
C GLY A 186 6.61 -4.79 10.56
N PHE A 187 5.35 -4.53 10.96
CA PHE A 187 4.76 -5.09 12.16
C PHE A 187 4.64 -6.61 12.11
N ILE A 188 4.40 -7.21 10.93
CA ILE A 188 4.43 -8.68 10.76
C ILE A 188 5.78 -9.25 11.19
N SER A 189 6.89 -8.73 10.62
CA SER A 189 8.24 -9.19 10.99
C SER A 189 8.58 -8.90 12.45
N PHE A 190 8.21 -7.71 12.93
CA PHE A 190 8.49 -7.29 14.30
C PHE A 190 7.76 -8.18 15.31
N ALA A 191 6.48 -8.48 15.09
CA ALA A 191 5.70 -9.35 15.96
C ALA A 191 6.15 -10.81 15.92
N ALA A 192 6.74 -11.23 14.80
CA ALA A 192 7.31 -12.56 14.66
C ALA A 192 8.64 -12.70 15.43
N LEU A 193 9.51 -11.68 15.38
CA LEU A 193 10.81 -11.70 16.02
C LEU A 193 10.75 -11.40 17.52
N TYR A 194 9.87 -10.47 17.92
CA TYR A 194 9.76 -9.93 19.28
C TYR A 194 8.31 -10.05 19.82
N PRO A 195 7.76 -11.27 19.91
CA PRO A 195 6.36 -11.49 20.29
C PRO A 195 6.03 -10.92 21.68
N GLU A 196 6.97 -10.95 22.61
CA GLU A 196 6.83 -10.39 23.96
C GLU A 196 6.63 -8.87 23.99
N ILE A 197 7.08 -8.15 22.94
CA ILE A 197 6.90 -6.72 22.80
C ILE A 197 5.63 -6.42 21.98
N ALA A 198 5.48 -7.10 20.85
CA ALA A 198 4.47 -6.71 19.85
C ALA A 198 3.08 -7.26 20.13
N LEU A 199 2.96 -8.50 20.62
CA LEU A 199 1.65 -9.15 20.81
C LEU A 199 0.81 -8.46 21.91
N PRO A 200 1.39 -7.96 23.02
CA PRO A 200 0.64 -7.16 23.99
C PRO A 200 0.01 -5.89 23.39
N LEU A 201 0.62 -5.30 22.36
CA LEU A 201 0.08 -4.11 21.69
C LEU A 201 -1.25 -4.39 20.96
N VAL A 202 -1.51 -5.66 20.65
CA VAL A 202 -2.72 -6.13 19.94
C VAL A 202 -3.56 -7.10 20.77
N ASP A 203 -3.42 -7.08 22.10
CA ASP A 203 -4.12 -7.93 23.07
C ASP A 203 -3.99 -9.44 22.81
N MET A 204 -2.84 -9.86 22.28
CA MET A 204 -2.52 -11.27 22.10
C MET A 204 -1.46 -11.70 23.11
N ALA A 205 -1.65 -12.90 23.69
CA ALA A 205 -0.66 -13.47 24.60
C ALA A 205 0.58 -13.93 23.82
N ALA A 206 1.77 -13.56 24.30
CA ALA A 206 3.00 -14.17 23.84
C ALA A 206 3.07 -15.62 24.34
N LYS A 207 3.34 -16.56 23.44
CA LYS A 207 3.73 -17.91 23.88
C LYS A 207 5.16 -17.81 24.42
N ALA A 208 5.38 -18.24 25.65
CA ALA A 208 6.73 -18.42 26.18
C ALA A 208 7.48 -19.39 25.26
N LYS A 209 8.69 -19.01 24.84
CA LYS A 209 9.58 -19.86 24.05
C LYS A 209 10.03 -21.08 24.85
#